data_AF-A0A6S6TEM8-F1
#
_entry.id   AF-A0A6S6TEM8-F1
#
_cell.length_a   1.000
_cell.length_b   1.000
_cell.length_c   1.000
_cell.angle_alpha   90.00
_cell.angle_beta   90.00
_cell.angle_gamma   90.00
#
_symmetry.space_group_name_H-M   'P 1'
#
loop_
_entity.id
_entity.type
_entity.pdbx_description
1 polymer ?
#
loop_
_entity_poly.entity_id
_entity_poly.type
_entity_poly.pdbx_seq_one_letter_code
_entity_poly.pdbx_strand_id
1 'polypeptide(L)'
;MQMVKRIVGGFFLTLILLWLFAPKVELYYLLEKSLKEKNIIISNETVTDTWIGLKIENADIYVAGAKVANTAKLNFNFLFFYNTLKINQINMDKSLSKMAPKVINNLNASYSILNPLKVKLTGDGSFGVLDGEVRLMEKKVEILFPVAKELKTIKKFLKKDKEKGWLYETNY
;
A
#
# COMPACT_ATOMS: atom_id res chain seq x y z
N MET A 1 -29.25 34.92 -1.84
CA MET A 1 -28.86 33.48 -1.94
C MET A 1 -28.13 33.10 -3.24
N GLN A 2 -28.37 33.72 -4.40
CA GLN A 2 -27.67 33.35 -5.65
C GLN A 2 -26.15 33.58 -5.58
N MET A 3 -25.69 34.66 -4.94
CA MET A 3 -24.26 34.95 -4.80
C MET A 3 -23.53 33.88 -3.95
N VAL A 4 -24.15 33.40 -2.87
CA VAL A 4 -23.61 32.31 -2.05
C VAL A 4 -23.50 31.02 -2.85
N LYS A 5 -24.51 30.67 -3.65
CA LYS A 5 -24.47 29.48 -4.53
C LYS A 5 -23.32 29.55 -5.54
N ARG A 6 -23.02 30.74 -6.09
CA ARG A 6 -21.90 30.94 -7.02
C ARG A 6 -20.55 30.78 -6.33
N ILE A 7 -20.39 31.34 -5.14
CA ILE A 7 -19.14 31.22 -4.36
C ILE A 7 -18.90 29.76 -3.97
N VAL A 8 -19.92 29.08 -3.44
CA VAL A 8 -19.82 27.67 -3.04
C VAL A 8 -19.52 26.79 -4.26
N GLY A 9 -20.23 27.00 -5.37
CA GLY A 9 -19.97 26.27 -6.62
C GLY A 9 -18.56 26.50 -7.17
N GLY A 10 -18.09 27.75 -7.15
CA GLY A 10 -16.73 28.09 -7.56
C GLY A 10 -15.67 27.43 -6.69
N PHE A 11 -15.88 27.38 -5.37
CA PHE A 11 -14.97 26.71 -4.45
C PHE A 11 -14.84 25.20 -4.74
N PHE A 12 -15.97 24.50 -4.88
CA PHE A 12 -15.94 23.07 -5.23
C PHE A 12 -15.34 22.81 -6.61
N LEU A 13 -15.61 23.67 -7.59
CA LEU A 13 -14.99 23.57 -8.92
C LEU A 13 -13.47 23.71 -8.82
N THR A 14 -12.95 24.68 -8.07
CA THR A 14 -11.52 24.85 -7.85
C THR A 14 -10.89 23.63 -7.20
N LEU A 15 -11.53 23.03 -6.19
CA LEU A 15 -11.03 21.79 -5.57
C LEU A 15 -10.97 20.62 -6.55
N ILE A 16 -11.98 20.48 -7.42
CA ILE A 16 -12.01 19.44 -8.46
C ILE A 16 -10.90 19.67 -9.48
N LEU A 17 -10.69 20.92 -9.92
CA LEU A 17 -9.62 21.25 -10.86
C LEU A 17 -8.23 20.98 -10.25
N LEU A 18 -7.99 21.39 -9.00
CA LEU A 18 -6.73 21.10 -8.30
C LEU A 18 -6.46 19.60 -8.20
N TRP A 19 -7.49 18.80 -7.94
CA TRP A 19 -7.36 17.34 -7.87
C TRP A 19 -7.11 16.71 -9.24
N LEU A 20 -7.80 17.19 -10.29
CA LEU A 20 -7.65 16.68 -11.65
C LEU A 20 -6.27 16.99 -12.24
N PHE A 21 -5.77 18.20 -11.99
CA PHE A 21 -4.48 18.70 -12.48
C PHE A 21 -3.34 18.50 -11.48
N ALA A 22 -3.55 17.69 -10.43
CA ALA A 22 -2.49 17.37 -9.49
C ALA A 22 -1.34 16.62 -10.22
N PRO A 23 -0.07 16.96 -9.96
CA PRO A 23 1.09 16.30 -10.56
C PRO A 23 1.35 14.94 -9.89
N LYS A 24 0.47 13.96 -10.15
CA LYS A 24 0.48 12.66 -9.46
C LYS A 24 1.76 11.89 -9.73
N VAL A 25 2.25 11.92 -10.96
CA VAL A 25 3.48 11.22 -11.38
C VAL A 25 4.69 11.76 -10.61
N GLU A 26 4.77 13.08 -10.42
CA GLU A 26 5.82 13.74 -9.65
C GLU A 26 5.75 13.36 -8.17
N LEU A 27 4.54 13.20 -7.60
CA LEU A 27 4.37 12.67 -6.24
C LEU A 27 4.94 11.25 -6.11
N TYR A 28 4.78 10.41 -7.13
CA TYR A 28 5.41 9.09 -7.15
C TYR A 28 6.94 9.19 -7.20
N TYR A 29 7.53 10.05 -8.02
CA TYR A 29 8.98 10.21 -8.04
C TYR A 29 9.56 10.80 -6.74
N LEU A 30 8.80 11.64 -6.04
CA LEU A 30 9.16 12.09 -4.70
C LEU A 30 9.17 10.93 -3.69
N LEU A 31 8.19 10.02 -3.78
CA LEU A 31 8.18 8.79 -2.98
C LEU A 31 9.39 7.92 -3.31
N GLU A 32 9.67 7.69 -4.59
CA GLU A 32 10.80 6.89 -5.04
C GLU A 32 12.14 7.46 -4.54
N LYS A 33 12.30 8.79 -4.59
CA LYS A 33 13.46 9.48 -4.03
C LYS A 33 13.62 9.22 -2.53
N SER A 34 12.53 9.32 -1.76
CA SER A 34 12.54 9.04 -0.31
C SER A 34 12.83 7.57 0.01
N LEU A 35 12.36 6.65 -0.84
CA LEU A 35 12.67 5.22 -0.73
C LEU A 35 14.15 4.94 -1.02
N LYS A 36 14.72 5.63 -2.02
CA LYS A 36 16.12 5.52 -2.39
C LYS A 36 17.06 5.93 -1.25
N GLU A 37 16.71 6.97 -0.50
CA GLU A 37 17.45 7.37 0.73
C GLU A 37 17.49 6.24 1.78
N LYS A 38 16.51 5.33 1.75
CA LYS A 38 16.43 4.14 2.61
C LYS A 38 16.95 2.86 1.93
N ASN A 39 17.71 2.99 0.84
CA ASN A 39 18.21 1.88 0.02
C ASN A 39 17.11 0.98 -0.58
N ILE A 40 15.91 1.52 -0.81
CA ILE A 40 14.83 0.84 -1.52
C ILE A 40 14.72 1.46 -2.91
N ILE A 41 14.90 0.65 -3.95
CA ILE A 41 14.88 1.11 -5.35
C ILE A 41 13.75 0.37 -6.06
N ILE A 42 12.92 1.11 -6.78
CA ILE A 42 11.94 0.56 -7.71
C ILE A 42 12.53 0.73 -9.11
N SER A 43 12.44 -0.30 -9.96
CA SER A 43 13.01 -0.23 -11.30
C SER A 43 12.18 -1.05 -12.30
N ASN A 44 12.39 -0.79 -13.59
CA ASN A 44 11.67 -1.40 -14.71
C ASN A 44 10.15 -1.14 -14.70
N GLU A 45 9.70 -0.15 -13.94
CA GLU A 45 8.30 0.20 -13.85
C GLU A 45 7.84 1.02 -15.06
N THR A 46 6.59 0.78 -15.46
CA THR A 46 5.87 1.67 -16.37
C THR A 46 4.84 2.44 -15.59
N VAL A 47 5.07 3.75 -15.40
CA VAL A 47 4.16 4.64 -14.67
C VAL A 47 3.22 5.33 -15.65
N THR A 48 1.92 5.20 -15.42
CA THR A 48 0.87 5.83 -16.23
C THR A 48 -0.07 6.61 -15.31
N ASP A 49 -0.34 7.86 -15.67
CA ASP A 49 -1.37 8.66 -15.00
C ASP A 49 -2.77 8.17 -15.40
N THR A 50 -3.67 8.15 -14.44
CA THR A 50 -5.09 7.86 -14.63
C THR A 50 -5.91 8.96 -13.97
N TRP A 51 -7.15 9.18 -14.42
CA TRP A 51 -7.98 10.27 -13.91
C TRP A 51 -8.10 10.31 -12.38
N ILE A 52 -8.16 9.13 -11.75
CA ILE A 52 -8.31 8.98 -10.29
C ILE A 52 -6.99 8.67 -9.56
N GLY A 53 -5.87 8.51 -10.27
CA GLY A 53 -4.62 8.13 -9.64
C GLY A 53 -3.50 7.68 -10.56
N LEU A 54 -2.70 6.72 -10.13
CA LEU A 54 -1.55 6.20 -10.86
C LEU A 54 -1.66 4.69 -11.03
N LYS A 55 -1.21 4.24 -12.20
CA LYS A 55 -1.03 2.82 -12.52
C LYS A 55 0.45 2.58 -12.80
N ILE A 56 1.03 1.63 -12.09
CA ILE A 56 2.43 1.24 -12.19
C ILE A 56 2.47 -0.23 -12.55
N GLU A 57 3.16 -0.59 -13.63
CA GLU A 57 3.21 -1.96 -14.13
C GLU A 57 4.65 -2.48 -14.17
N ASN A 58 4.82 -3.79 -13.93
CA ASN A 58 6.09 -4.52 -14.02
C ASN A 58 7.23 -3.98 -13.14
N ALA A 59 6.90 -3.46 -11.95
CA ALA A 59 7.89 -2.90 -11.06
C ALA A 59 8.72 -3.99 -10.34
N ASP A 60 10.04 -3.87 -10.43
CA ASP A 60 11.00 -4.63 -9.65
C ASP A 60 11.39 -3.85 -8.39
N ILE A 61 11.35 -4.51 -7.24
CA ILE A 61 11.69 -3.91 -5.95
C ILE A 61 13.04 -4.45 -5.48
N TYR A 62 13.98 -3.54 -5.25
CA TYR A 62 15.31 -3.82 -4.72
C TYR A 62 15.46 -3.22 -3.33
N VAL A 63 16.09 -3.96 -2.42
CA VAL A 63 16.45 -3.49 -1.08
C VAL A 63 17.93 -3.74 -0.87
N ALA A 64 18.69 -2.70 -0.53
CA ALA A 64 20.15 -2.76 -0.38
C ALA A 64 20.86 -3.39 -1.59
N GLY A 65 20.36 -3.13 -2.81
CA GLY A 65 20.91 -3.65 -4.07
C GLY A 65 20.48 -5.07 -4.45
N ALA A 66 19.80 -5.81 -3.57
CA ALA A 66 19.27 -7.13 -3.88
C ALA A 66 17.83 -7.05 -4.38
N LYS A 67 17.50 -7.78 -5.46
CA LYS A 67 16.11 -7.91 -5.93
C LYS A 67 15.30 -8.70 -4.91
N VAL A 68 14.28 -8.07 -4.33
CA VAL A 68 13.45 -8.65 -3.27
C VAL A 68 12.14 -9.18 -3.81
N ALA A 69 11.52 -8.43 -4.73
CA ALA A 69 10.22 -8.79 -5.28
C ALA A 69 10.02 -8.21 -6.68
N ASN A 70 9.08 -8.78 -7.42
CA ASN A 70 8.50 -8.20 -8.62
C ASN A 70 6.99 -8.08 -8.42
N THR A 71 6.39 -6.97 -8.84
CA THR A 71 4.94 -6.77 -8.82
C THR A 71 4.43 -6.55 -10.22
N ALA A 72 3.39 -7.29 -10.62
CA ALA A 72 2.80 -7.13 -11.94
C ALA A 72 2.12 -5.78 -12.09
N LYS A 73 1.36 -5.37 -11.06
CA LYS A 73 0.56 -4.15 -11.12
C LYS A 73 0.39 -3.51 -9.75
N LEU A 74 0.53 -2.19 -9.71
CA LEU A 74 0.27 -1.35 -8.55
C LEU A 74 -0.64 -0.21 -9.00
N ASN A 75 -1.75 -0.01 -8.30
CA ASN A 75 -2.67 1.09 -8.54
C ASN A 75 -2.76 1.94 -7.28
N PHE A 76 -2.38 3.20 -7.39
CA PHE A 76 -2.55 4.18 -6.34
C PHE A 76 -3.73 5.06 -6.72
N ASN A 77 -4.85 4.97 -6.00
CA ASN A 77 -6.01 5.84 -6.21
C ASN A 77 -6.01 6.93 -5.16
N PHE A 78 -6.04 8.19 -5.62
CA PHE A 78 -6.13 9.37 -4.79
C PHE A 78 -7.58 9.86 -4.79
N LEU A 79 -8.44 9.40 -3.89
CA LEU A 79 -9.83 9.88 -3.83
C LEU A 79 -9.98 10.89 -2.69
N PHE A 80 -10.88 11.85 -2.84
CA PHE A 80 -11.02 12.98 -1.91
C PHE A 80 -11.14 12.58 -0.43
N PHE A 81 -11.81 11.47 -0.12
CA PHE A 81 -12.05 11.03 1.27
C PHE A 81 -11.25 9.79 1.67
N TYR A 82 -10.63 9.12 0.71
CA TYR A 82 -9.86 7.92 0.97
C TYR A 82 -8.83 7.67 -0.13
N ASN A 83 -7.64 7.23 0.26
CA ASN A 83 -6.59 6.84 -0.67
C ASN A 83 -6.44 5.32 -0.61
N THR A 84 -6.22 4.69 -1.75
CA THR A 84 -5.97 3.23 -1.80
C THR A 84 -4.74 2.92 -2.61
N LEU A 85 -3.93 2.03 -2.08
CA LEU A 85 -2.79 1.43 -2.76
C LEU A 85 -3.10 -0.05 -2.92
N LYS A 86 -3.36 -0.47 -4.16
CA LYS A 86 -3.63 -1.86 -4.52
C LYS A 86 -2.44 -2.42 -5.27
N ILE A 87 -1.86 -3.49 -4.77
CA ILE A 87 -0.73 -4.19 -5.37
C ILE A 87 -1.22 -5.59 -5.71
N ASN A 88 -0.99 -6.00 -6.95
CA ASN A 88 -1.44 -7.27 -7.50
C ASN A 88 -0.23 -8.09 -7.96
N GLN A 89 -0.23 -9.37 -7.60
CA GLN A 89 0.77 -10.37 -7.96
C GLN A 89 2.19 -9.94 -7.58
N ILE A 90 2.45 -9.90 -6.28
CA ILE A 90 3.80 -9.73 -5.74
C ILE A 90 4.46 -11.10 -5.69
N ASN A 91 5.47 -11.29 -6.53
CA ASN A 91 6.30 -12.48 -6.56
C ASN A 91 7.61 -12.17 -5.83
N MET A 92 7.85 -12.86 -4.72
CA MET A 92 9.10 -12.74 -3.99
C MET A 92 10.24 -13.42 -4.75
N ASP A 93 11.43 -12.84 -4.69
CA ASP A 93 12.61 -13.46 -5.29
C ASP A 93 12.91 -14.82 -4.63
N LYS A 94 13.42 -15.77 -5.43
CA LYS A 94 13.71 -17.13 -4.96
C LYS A 94 14.70 -17.14 -3.81
N SER A 95 15.64 -16.20 -3.77
CA SER A 95 16.62 -16.04 -2.69
C SER A 95 15.96 -15.81 -1.32
N LEU A 96 14.76 -15.23 -1.28
CA LEU A 96 14.01 -14.90 -0.06
C LEU A 96 12.89 -15.90 0.26
N SER A 97 12.76 -16.98 -0.51
CA SER A 97 11.72 -18.00 -0.34
C SER A 97 11.73 -18.71 1.02
N LYS A 98 12.85 -18.63 1.76
CA LYS A 98 12.99 -19.16 3.14
C LYS A 98 12.60 -18.17 4.24
N MET A 99 12.37 -16.89 3.90
CA MET A 99 12.08 -15.81 4.85
C MET A 99 10.73 -15.14 4.62
N ALA A 100 10.17 -15.23 3.41
CA ALA A 100 8.90 -14.62 3.05
C ALA A 100 8.00 -15.59 2.23
N PRO A 101 6.67 -15.38 2.22
CA PRO A 101 5.75 -16.13 1.37
C PRO A 101 6.11 -15.92 -0.11
N LYS A 102 6.01 -16.98 -0.94
CA LYS A 102 6.48 -16.90 -2.34
C LYS A 102 5.64 -15.96 -3.20
N VAL A 103 4.32 -15.97 -2.99
CA VAL A 103 3.37 -15.22 -3.83
C VAL A 103 2.34 -14.53 -2.93
N ILE A 104 2.13 -13.25 -3.20
CA ILE A 104 1.04 -12.45 -2.65
C ILE A 104 0.15 -12.04 -3.83
N ASN A 105 -1.08 -12.53 -3.86
CA ASN A 105 -1.97 -12.30 -5.00
C ASN A 105 -2.46 -10.85 -4.99
N ASN A 106 -2.93 -10.37 -3.84
CA ASN A 106 -3.43 -9.02 -3.69
C ASN A 106 -3.00 -8.47 -2.34
N LEU A 107 -2.60 -7.20 -2.33
CA LEU A 107 -2.38 -6.41 -1.13
C LEU A 107 -3.05 -5.05 -1.34
N ASN A 108 -3.82 -4.61 -0.37
CA ASN A 108 -4.55 -3.36 -0.41
C ASN A 108 -4.31 -2.59 0.88
N ALA A 109 -3.72 -1.41 0.76
CA ALA A 109 -3.64 -0.45 1.83
C ALA A 109 -4.66 0.66 1.58
N SER A 110 -5.48 0.97 2.58
CA SER A 110 -6.48 2.03 2.50
C SER A 110 -6.35 3.00 3.66
N TYR A 111 -6.27 4.28 3.31
CA TYR A 111 -6.28 5.40 4.24
C TYR A 111 -7.58 6.17 4.06
N SER A 112 -8.22 6.62 5.14
CA SER A 112 -9.45 7.42 5.07
C SER A 112 -9.38 8.60 6.01
N ILE A 113 -9.95 9.73 5.58
CA ILE A 113 -10.07 10.94 6.40
C ILE A 113 -10.98 10.69 7.62
N LEU A 114 -11.91 9.73 7.55
CA LEU A 114 -12.76 9.35 8.68
C LEU A 114 -11.96 8.64 9.80
N ASN A 115 -10.83 8.02 9.45
CA ASN A 115 -9.96 7.32 10.39
C ASN A 115 -8.50 7.73 10.12
N PRO A 116 -8.14 9.00 10.35
CA PRO A 116 -6.89 9.59 9.85
C PRO A 116 -5.65 9.06 10.58
N LEU A 117 -5.83 8.39 11.72
CA LEU A 117 -4.75 7.80 12.51
C LEU A 117 -4.52 6.32 12.19
N LYS A 118 -5.28 5.76 11.24
CA LYS A 118 -5.24 4.34 10.88
C LYS A 118 -5.11 4.16 9.38
N VAL A 119 -4.20 3.27 8.98
CA VAL A 119 -4.14 2.72 7.62
C VAL A 119 -4.57 1.27 7.70
N LYS A 120 -5.65 0.90 7.03
CA LYS A 120 -6.10 -0.50 6.97
C LYS A 120 -5.32 -1.23 5.89
N LEU A 121 -4.88 -2.45 6.20
CA LEU A 121 -4.16 -3.35 5.30
C LEU A 121 -5.00 -4.62 5.13
N THR A 122 -5.26 -5.02 3.90
CA THR A 122 -5.89 -6.31 3.59
C THR A 122 -5.13 -6.99 2.48
N GLY A 123 -5.12 -8.32 2.46
CA GLY A 123 -4.46 -9.04 1.37
C GLY A 123 -4.70 -10.53 1.40
N ASP A 124 -4.28 -11.18 0.33
CA ASP A 124 -4.32 -12.63 0.20
C ASP A 124 -3.12 -13.16 -0.60
N GLY A 125 -2.73 -14.39 -0.32
CA GLY A 125 -1.61 -15.03 -0.98
C GLY A 125 -1.39 -16.47 -0.52
N SER A 126 -0.18 -16.98 -0.70
CA SER A 126 0.18 -18.33 -0.23
C SER A 126 0.04 -18.49 1.29
N PHE A 127 0.16 -17.37 2.02
CA PHE A 127 -0.03 -17.31 3.48
C PHE A 127 -1.51 -17.36 3.92
N GLY A 128 -2.46 -17.36 2.99
CA GLY A 128 -3.89 -17.27 3.26
C GLY A 128 -4.38 -15.82 3.22
N VAL A 129 -5.18 -15.40 4.20
CA VAL A 129 -5.77 -14.03 4.26
C VAL A 129 -5.04 -13.20 5.32
N LEU A 130 -4.79 -11.94 4.99
CA LEU A 130 -4.21 -10.92 5.85
C LEU A 130 -5.25 -9.81 6.09
N ASP A 131 -5.43 -9.45 7.35
CA ASP A 131 -6.15 -8.24 7.78
C ASP A 131 -5.32 -7.54 8.83
N GLY A 132 -5.07 -6.25 8.67
CA GLY A 132 -4.16 -5.51 9.54
C GLY A 132 -4.45 -4.04 9.55
N GLU A 133 -3.80 -3.35 10.47
CA GLU A 133 -3.84 -1.90 10.57
C GLU A 133 -2.49 -1.34 11.01
N VAL A 134 -2.14 -0.18 10.45
CA VAL A 134 -1.04 0.65 10.91
C VAL A 134 -1.64 1.80 11.68
N ARG A 135 -1.31 1.89 12.97
CA ARG A 135 -1.74 2.98 13.85
C ARG A 135 -0.63 4.02 13.90
N LEU A 136 -0.84 5.14 13.21
CA LEU A 136 0.17 6.17 12.99
C LEU A 136 0.56 6.87 14.30
N MET A 137 -0.42 7.12 15.17
CA MET A 137 -0.20 7.78 16.47
C MET A 137 0.62 6.90 17.42
N GLU A 138 0.29 5.61 17.47
CA GLU A 138 0.95 4.63 18.34
C GLU A 138 2.25 4.09 17.72
N LYS A 139 2.56 4.47 16.47
CA LYS A 139 3.64 3.91 15.63
C LYS A 139 3.67 2.38 15.66
N LYS A 140 2.48 1.78 15.60
CA LYS A 140 2.27 0.35 15.77
C LYS A 140 1.69 -0.27 14.51
N VAL A 141 2.26 -1.39 14.09
CA VAL A 141 1.76 -2.22 13.00
C VAL A 141 1.20 -3.49 13.61
N GLU A 142 -0.06 -3.78 13.30
CA GLU A 142 -0.75 -4.99 13.72
C GLU A 142 -1.26 -5.73 12.48
N ILE A 143 -0.87 -6.98 12.31
CA ILE A 143 -1.27 -7.81 11.17
C ILE A 143 -1.78 -9.15 11.68
N LEU A 144 -3.03 -9.46 11.36
CA LEU A 144 -3.72 -10.69 11.68
C LEU A 144 -3.82 -11.58 10.44
N PHE A 145 -3.65 -12.88 10.68
CA PHE A 145 -3.86 -13.94 9.69
C PHE A 145 -5.05 -14.80 10.14
N PRO A 146 -6.29 -14.35 9.89
CA PRO A 146 -7.49 -15.06 10.34
C PRO A 146 -7.65 -16.43 9.66
N VAL A 147 -7.25 -16.52 8.39
CA VAL A 147 -7.22 -17.78 7.63
C VAL A 147 -5.80 -18.06 7.22
N ALA A 148 -5.07 -18.79 8.07
CA ALA A 148 -3.66 -19.10 7.87
C ALA A 148 -3.45 -20.30 6.95
N LYS A 149 -2.62 -20.12 5.92
CA LYS A 149 -2.10 -21.21 5.06
C LYS A 149 -0.58 -21.08 4.95
N GLU A 150 0.14 -22.19 4.83
CA GLU A 150 1.60 -22.22 4.59
C GLU A 150 2.48 -21.22 5.39
N LEU A 151 2.16 -20.91 6.65
CA LEU A 151 2.88 -19.90 7.43
C LEU A 151 4.30 -20.31 7.86
N LYS A 152 4.80 -21.49 7.47
CA LYS A 152 6.08 -22.04 7.95
C LYS A 152 7.23 -21.03 7.86
N THR A 153 7.24 -20.22 6.80
CA THR A 153 8.29 -19.24 6.51
C THR A 153 8.30 -18.04 7.45
N ILE A 154 7.11 -17.59 7.87
CA ILE A 154 6.93 -16.38 8.70
C ILE A 154 6.54 -16.68 10.15
N LYS A 155 6.19 -17.92 10.47
CA LYS A 155 5.72 -18.37 11.79
C LYS A 155 6.63 -17.93 12.95
N LYS A 156 7.94 -17.87 12.73
CA LYS A 156 8.92 -17.42 13.73
C LYS A 156 8.74 -15.97 14.19
N PHE A 157 8.06 -15.15 13.39
CA PHE A 157 7.76 -13.76 13.70
C PHE A 157 6.33 -13.57 14.25
N LEU A 158 5.51 -14.62 14.25
CA LEU A 158 4.10 -14.55 14.61
C LEU A 158 3.89 -15.03 16.06
N LYS A 159 3.09 -14.27 16.81
CA LYS A 159 2.52 -14.69 18.08
C LYS A 159 1.22 -15.47 17.79
N LYS A 160 1.00 -16.57 18.50
CA LYS A 160 -0.26 -17.31 18.40
C LYS A 160 -1.28 -16.65 19.33
N ASP A 161 -2.34 -16.12 18.75
CA ASP A 161 -3.49 -15.60 19.49
C ASP A 161 -4.52 -16.74 19.64
N LYS A 162 -5.11 -16.88 20.83
CA LYS A 162 -6.03 -18.00 21.13
C LYS A 162 -7.37 -17.87 20.41
N GLU A 163 -7.77 -16.65 20.01
CA GLU A 163 -9.08 -16.37 19.42
C GLU A 163 -9.00 -15.85 17.99
N LYS A 164 -7.93 -15.12 17.64
CA LYS A 164 -7.81 -14.41 16.35
C LYS A 164 -6.86 -15.04 15.32
N GLY A 165 -6.26 -16.19 15.65
CA GLY A 165 -5.34 -16.91 14.77
C GLY A 165 -3.86 -16.54 14.99
N TRP A 166 -3.15 -16.15 13.93
CA TRP A 166 -1.75 -15.71 14.04
C TRP A 166 -1.64 -14.19 13.96
N LEU A 167 -0.86 -13.61 14.85
CA LEU A 167 -0.69 -12.17 15.00
C LEU A 167 0.78 -11.77 14.83
N TYR A 168 1.02 -10.77 14.00
CA TYR A 168 2.28 -10.04 13.94
C TYR A 168 2.06 -8.64 14.52
N GLU A 169 2.98 -8.21 15.37
CA GLU A 169 2.91 -6.91 16.03
C GLU A 169 4.32 -6.34 16.14
N THR A 170 4.51 -5.09 15.70
CA THR A 170 5.78 -4.39 15.83
C THR A 170 5.58 -2.88 15.97
N ASN A 171 6.56 -2.21 16.57
CA ASN A 171 6.63 -0.76 16.69
C ASN A 171 7.75 -0.23 15.77
N TYR A 172 7.56 0.95 15.17
CA TYR A 172 8.52 1.55 14.22
C TYR A 172 8.84 3.03 14.48
#